data_AF-R9PCZ8-F1
#
_entry.id   AF-R9PCZ8-F1
#
_cell.length_a   1.000
_cell.length_b   1.000
_cell.length_c   1.000
_cell.angle_alpha   90.00
_cell.angle_beta   90.00
_cell.angle_gamma   90.00
#
_symmetry.space_group_name_H-M   'P 1'
#
loop_
_entity.id
_entity.type
_entity.pdbx_description
1 polymer ?
#
loop_
_entity_poly.entity_id
_entity_poly.type
_entity_poly.pdbx_seq_one_letter_code
_entity_poly.pdbx_strand_id
1 'polypeptide(L)'
;MRIISDTEVTTHILPRLTLSSLLHSQALAFLSPTSQCPARISLSTPNYTQLFMPARTSTPSSVIKIVSVPSGANAVSGISGVNIVFDDETGKVSWTVGSSCLTALRTAGGSLMSSILVFGGSDKGEVRECVVFGDGMQSVFHVWLHLRYFAGLQRITVVVGSHRTVSPEQVEEKGAQFRSHLEDLCKTSPEATASWTMRCIPAQQQEEVKVALQSSQLIFTCTPSTQPLFPHEYLSDCKQRKHICAVGSYKPSMCELPADLVRSASEIRAGLMVDSIEACASEAGCLTQALGQERLKESCVELSKLLPPVEEEGHESDYLAKLERQASEFGGGGVAEEKGKGGIVSVFKSVGVGLQDVEVTKLVVRLAGDVGTEVAF
;
A
#
# COMPACT_ATOMS: atom_id res chain seq x y z
N MET A 1 13.98 -27.40 -4.91
CA MET A 1 13.27 -26.12 -4.71
C MET A 1 14.23 -24.99 -4.99
N ARG A 2 13.75 -23.82 -5.43
CA ARG A 2 14.63 -22.66 -5.67
C ARG A 2 14.51 -21.62 -4.56
N ILE A 3 15.63 -21.06 -4.12
CA ILE A 3 15.71 -20.02 -3.10
C ILE A 3 16.05 -18.69 -3.76
N ILE A 4 15.26 -17.65 -3.47
CA ILE A 4 15.52 -16.27 -3.88
C ILE A 4 15.73 -15.43 -2.61
N SER A 5 16.87 -14.76 -2.51
CA SER A 5 17.19 -13.84 -1.41
C SER A 5 16.52 -12.46 -1.56
N ASP A 6 16.42 -11.68 -0.47
CA ASP A 6 15.93 -10.30 -0.53
C ASP A 6 16.78 -9.40 -1.46
N THR A 7 18.09 -9.63 -1.49
CA THR A 7 18.99 -8.94 -2.42
C THR A 7 18.62 -9.27 -3.86
N GLU A 8 18.45 -10.55 -4.21
CA GLU A 8 18.06 -10.93 -5.57
C GLU A 8 16.67 -10.37 -5.97
N VAL A 9 15.71 -10.36 -5.04
CA VAL A 9 14.41 -9.72 -5.27
C VAL A 9 14.62 -8.26 -5.65
N THR A 10 15.39 -7.50 -4.88
CA THR A 10 15.56 -6.06 -5.07
C THR A 10 16.44 -5.70 -6.27
N THR A 11 17.52 -6.43 -6.53
CA THR A 11 18.52 -6.08 -7.56
C THR A 11 18.25 -6.70 -8.92
N HIS A 12 17.56 -7.83 -9.00
CA HIS A 12 17.37 -8.59 -10.26
C HIS A 12 15.92 -8.78 -10.66
N ILE A 13 14.99 -8.87 -9.70
CA ILE A 13 13.57 -9.13 -9.99
C ILE A 13 12.74 -7.85 -10.07
N LEU A 14 12.85 -6.95 -9.09
CA LEU A 14 12.13 -5.66 -9.14
C LEU A 14 12.42 -4.84 -10.41
N PRO A 15 13.63 -4.84 -11.00
CA PRO A 15 13.86 -4.18 -12.29
C PRO A 15 13.02 -4.72 -13.45
N ARG A 16 12.54 -5.97 -13.36
CA ARG A 16 11.68 -6.61 -14.36
C ARG A 16 10.19 -6.31 -14.13
N LEU A 17 9.84 -5.65 -13.02
CA LEU A 17 8.47 -5.38 -12.62
C LEU A 17 7.87 -4.20 -13.40
N THR A 18 6.85 -4.45 -14.21
CA THR A 18 6.02 -3.41 -14.81
C THR A 18 4.87 -3.03 -13.88
N LEU A 19 4.36 -1.79 -13.96
CA LEU A 19 3.16 -1.41 -13.21
C LEU A 19 1.97 -2.31 -13.56
N SER A 20 1.78 -2.65 -14.83
CA SER A 20 0.68 -3.51 -15.25
C SER A 20 0.76 -4.90 -14.62
N SER A 21 1.95 -5.52 -14.55
CA SER A 21 2.13 -6.83 -13.91
C SER A 21 1.82 -6.81 -12.41
N LEU A 22 2.24 -5.75 -11.70
CA LEU A 22 1.95 -5.59 -10.29
C LEU A 22 0.46 -5.38 -10.06
N LEU A 23 -0.17 -4.50 -10.84
CA LEU A 23 -1.59 -4.22 -10.70
C LEU A 23 -2.42 -5.46 -11.05
N HIS A 24 -2.08 -6.19 -12.10
CA HIS A 24 -2.72 -7.45 -12.43
C HIS A 24 -2.62 -8.48 -11.28
N SER A 25 -1.43 -8.63 -10.70
CA SER A 25 -1.21 -9.48 -9.52
C SER A 25 -2.08 -9.08 -8.33
N GLN A 26 -2.17 -7.79 -8.01
CA GLN A 26 -3.01 -7.36 -6.89
C GLN A 26 -4.51 -7.49 -7.20
N ALA A 27 -4.91 -7.36 -8.47
CA ALA A 27 -6.29 -7.58 -8.89
C ALA A 27 -6.71 -9.04 -8.68
N LEU A 28 -5.85 -9.99 -9.04
CA LEU A 28 -6.05 -11.41 -8.74
C LEU A 28 -6.26 -11.66 -7.25
N ALA A 29 -5.53 -10.95 -6.38
CA ALA A 29 -5.71 -11.07 -4.94
C ALA A 29 -7.05 -10.52 -4.45
N PHE A 30 -7.45 -9.33 -4.93
CA PHE A 30 -8.70 -8.67 -4.54
C PHE A 30 -9.95 -9.36 -5.09
N LEU A 31 -9.87 -9.90 -6.31
CA LEU A 31 -11.00 -10.46 -7.03
C LEU A 31 -11.15 -11.96 -6.83
N SER A 32 -10.31 -12.62 -6.02
CA SER A 32 -10.31 -14.08 -5.86
C SER A 32 -11.57 -14.62 -5.16
N PRO A 33 -12.60 -15.13 -5.88
CA PRO A 33 -13.86 -15.54 -5.28
C PRO A 33 -13.71 -16.80 -4.42
N THR A 34 -12.80 -17.69 -4.81
CA THR A 34 -12.46 -18.91 -4.09
C THR A 34 -11.08 -18.73 -3.47
N SER A 35 -11.04 -18.20 -2.26
CA SER A 35 -9.81 -18.03 -1.50
C SER A 35 -9.86 -18.80 -0.18
N GLN A 36 -8.69 -19.25 0.26
CA GLN A 36 -8.49 -19.83 1.58
C GLN A 36 -7.47 -18.96 2.30
N CYS A 37 -7.92 -18.21 3.29
CA CYS A 37 -7.07 -17.32 4.08
C CYS A 37 -7.40 -17.51 5.57
N PRO A 38 -6.95 -18.62 6.19
CA PRO A 38 -7.15 -18.83 7.62
C PRO A 38 -6.54 -17.69 8.46
N ALA A 39 -7.00 -17.56 9.70
CA ALA A 39 -6.45 -16.60 10.65
C ALA A 39 -4.94 -16.82 10.85
N ARG A 40 -4.19 -15.72 10.96
CA ARG A 40 -2.74 -15.75 11.19
C ARG A 40 -2.42 -16.50 12.50
N ILE A 41 -1.43 -17.39 12.45
CA ILE A 41 -0.93 -18.08 13.64
C ILE A 41 0.23 -17.26 14.21
N SER A 42 0.27 -17.08 15.53
CA SER A 42 1.27 -16.26 16.22
C SER A 42 2.02 -17.09 17.26
N LEU A 43 3.35 -17.00 17.24
CA LEU A 43 4.22 -17.51 18.29
C LEU A 43 5.00 -16.36 18.94
N SER A 44 5.04 -16.35 20.26
CA SER A 44 5.83 -15.38 21.02
C SER A 44 7.21 -15.96 21.32
N THR A 45 8.24 -15.19 21.00
CA THR A 45 9.64 -15.45 21.39
C THR A 45 10.14 -14.29 22.28
N PRO A 46 11.28 -14.41 22.97
CA PRO A 46 11.74 -13.35 23.88
C PRO A 46 11.88 -11.96 23.23
N ASN A 47 12.25 -11.89 21.95
CA ASN A 47 12.51 -10.63 21.25
C ASN A 47 11.59 -10.38 20.05
N TYR A 48 10.81 -11.37 19.63
CA TYR A 48 9.99 -11.27 18.42
C TYR A 48 8.62 -11.93 18.58
N THR A 49 7.64 -11.40 17.88
CA THR A 49 6.40 -12.11 17.54
C THR A 49 6.55 -12.70 16.14
N GLN A 50 6.48 -14.02 16.02
CA GLN A 50 6.53 -14.72 14.75
C GLN A 50 5.11 -14.98 14.25
N LEU A 51 4.84 -14.60 13.00
CA LEU A 51 3.54 -14.76 12.36
C LEU A 51 3.65 -15.71 11.17
N PHE A 52 2.69 -16.62 11.08
CA PHE A 52 2.55 -17.59 10.00
C PHE A 52 1.20 -17.35 9.32
N MET A 53 1.24 -17.02 8.04
CA MET A 53 0.08 -16.55 7.28
C MET A 53 -0.05 -17.38 6.00
N PRO A 54 -0.61 -18.61 6.08
CA PRO A 54 -0.88 -19.42 4.91
C PRO A 54 -2.11 -18.88 4.18
N ALA A 55 -2.04 -18.83 2.86
CA ALA A 55 -3.14 -18.43 2.03
C ALA A 55 -3.08 -19.06 0.63
N ARG A 56 -4.25 -19.18 0.01
CA ARG A 56 -4.45 -19.63 -1.36
C ARG A 56 -5.51 -18.75 -2.02
N THR A 57 -5.26 -18.36 -3.25
CA THR A 57 -6.17 -17.61 -4.12
C THR A 57 -6.78 -18.56 -5.15
N SER A 58 -7.55 -18.01 -6.09
CA SER A 58 -8.15 -18.78 -7.18
C SER A 58 -7.12 -19.21 -8.24
N THR A 59 -5.88 -18.69 -8.19
CA THR A 59 -4.80 -19.09 -9.08
C THR A 59 -3.97 -20.24 -8.46
N PRO A 60 -3.33 -21.10 -9.27
CA PRO A 60 -2.53 -22.21 -8.76
C PRO A 60 -1.44 -21.79 -7.77
N SER A 61 -1.06 -22.74 -6.92
CA SER A 61 -0.10 -22.65 -5.82
C SER A 61 -0.62 -21.94 -4.58
N SER A 62 -0.22 -22.45 -3.42
CA SER A 62 -0.45 -21.82 -2.12
C SER A 62 0.84 -21.23 -1.57
N VAL A 63 0.72 -20.19 -0.74
CA VAL A 63 1.88 -19.49 -0.15
C VAL A 63 1.68 -19.36 1.34
N ILE A 64 2.74 -19.58 2.11
CA ILE A 64 2.81 -19.19 3.51
C ILE A 64 3.84 -18.09 3.68
N LYS A 65 3.39 -16.94 4.19
CA LYS A 65 4.29 -15.89 4.66
C LYS A 65 4.67 -16.17 6.11
N ILE A 66 5.96 -16.17 6.38
CA ILE A 66 6.54 -16.33 7.71
C ILE A 66 7.32 -15.06 8.01
N VAL A 67 6.92 -14.33 9.05
CA VAL A 67 7.49 -13.03 9.35
C VAL A 67 7.74 -12.86 10.85
N SER A 68 8.88 -12.27 11.21
CA SER A 68 9.24 -11.95 12.59
C SER A 68 9.15 -10.44 12.82
N VAL A 69 8.27 -10.04 13.73
CA VAL A 69 8.08 -8.64 14.12
C VAL A 69 8.83 -8.40 15.44
N PRO A 70 9.76 -7.42 15.49
CA PRO A 70 10.43 -7.02 16.72
C PRO A 70 9.44 -6.66 17.84
N SER A 71 9.62 -7.25 19.03
CA SER A 71 8.80 -6.98 20.20
C SER A 71 9.60 -6.75 21.49
N GLY A 72 10.90 -7.04 21.49
CA GLY A 72 11.80 -6.86 22.65
C GLY A 72 12.80 -5.70 22.47
N ALA A 73 13.34 -5.20 23.58
CA ALA A 73 14.32 -4.10 23.59
C ALA A 73 15.63 -4.44 22.87
N ASN A 74 15.97 -5.74 22.77
CA ASN A 74 17.18 -6.24 22.11
C ASN A 74 16.90 -6.74 20.67
N ALA A 75 15.70 -6.51 20.14
CA ALA A 75 15.35 -6.93 18.80
C ALA A 75 16.06 -6.04 17.76
N VAL A 76 16.57 -6.66 16.70
CA VAL A 76 17.12 -5.91 15.57
C VAL A 76 15.95 -5.21 14.87
N SER A 77 16.14 -3.94 14.53
CA SER A 77 15.14 -3.16 13.79
C SER A 77 14.91 -3.76 12.41
N GLY A 78 13.65 -3.74 11.97
CA GLY A 78 13.24 -4.28 10.68
C GLY A 78 12.37 -5.54 10.81
N ILE A 79 11.64 -5.82 9.75
CA ILE A 79 10.76 -6.97 9.65
C ILE A 79 11.42 -7.96 8.70
N SER A 80 11.89 -9.08 9.24
CA SER A 80 12.45 -10.17 8.43
C SER A 80 11.36 -11.18 8.12
N GLY A 81 11.29 -11.61 6.86
CA GLY A 81 10.33 -12.62 6.46
C GLY A 81 10.74 -13.41 5.23
N VAL A 82 10.11 -14.57 5.08
CA VAL A 82 10.21 -15.44 3.92
C VAL A 82 8.82 -15.89 3.51
N ASN A 83 8.62 -16.03 2.20
CA ASN A 83 7.43 -16.65 1.63
C ASN A 83 7.81 -18.00 1.03
N ILE A 84 7.09 -19.05 1.41
CA ILE A 84 7.29 -20.40 0.87
C ILE A 84 6.11 -20.73 -0.04
N VAL A 85 6.42 -21.19 -1.25
CA VAL A 85 5.44 -21.53 -2.29
C VAL A 85 5.33 -23.05 -2.40
N PHE A 86 4.09 -23.54 -2.36
CA PHE A 86 3.75 -24.94 -2.55
C PHE A 86 3.11 -25.13 -3.91
N ASP A 87 3.60 -26.14 -4.63
CA ASP A 87 3.04 -26.58 -5.90
C ASP A 87 1.75 -27.39 -5.68
N ASP A 88 0.69 -27.04 -6.39
CA ASP A 88 -0.64 -27.64 -6.18
C ASP A 88 -0.73 -29.10 -6.68
N GLU A 89 0.05 -29.47 -7.70
CA GLU A 89 -0.01 -30.80 -8.30
C GLU A 89 0.79 -31.82 -7.48
N THR A 90 1.99 -31.43 -7.03
CA THR A 90 2.93 -32.32 -6.33
C THR A 90 2.88 -32.19 -4.81
N GLY A 91 2.31 -31.10 -4.29
CA GLY A 91 2.32 -30.75 -2.87
C GLY A 91 3.70 -30.36 -2.33
N LYS A 92 4.73 -30.29 -3.18
CA LYS A 92 6.11 -29.98 -2.77
C LYS A 92 6.32 -28.49 -2.63
N VAL A 93 7.29 -28.10 -1.80
CA VAL A 93 7.83 -26.74 -1.81
C VAL A 93 8.57 -26.52 -3.13
N SER A 94 8.11 -25.56 -3.92
CA SER A 94 8.72 -25.19 -5.20
C SER A 94 9.70 -24.02 -5.02
N TRP A 95 9.35 -23.03 -4.19
CA TRP A 95 10.15 -21.82 -3.98
C TRP A 95 10.20 -21.37 -2.52
N THR A 96 11.31 -20.74 -2.15
CA THR A 96 11.46 -19.93 -0.94
C THR A 96 11.95 -18.55 -1.34
N VAL A 97 11.24 -17.49 -0.97
CA VAL A 97 11.46 -16.12 -1.44
C VAL A 97 11.64 -15.18 -0.25
N GLY A 98 12.72 -14.41 -0.23
CA GLY A 98 12.91 -13.28 0.69
C GLY A 98 11.75 -12.29 0.56
N SER A 99 11.06 -12.00 1.65
CA SER A 99 9.80 -11.27 1.62
C SER A 99 9.88 -9.88 2.24
N SER A 100 11.07 -9.38 2.55
CA SER A 100 11.26 -8.17 3.37
C SER A 100 10.65 -6.93 2.72
N CYS A 101 10.72 -6.82 1.39
CA CYS A 101 10.12 -5.71 0.64
C CYS A 101 8.73 -6.03 0.04
N LEU A 102 8.33 -7.31 -0.03
CA LEU A 102 7.11 -7.72 -0.74
C LEU A 102 5.84 -7.18 -0.07
N THR A 103 5.85 -7.09 1.26
CA THR A 103 4.73 -6.49 2.01
C THR A 103 4.58 -5.00 1.65
N ALA A 104 5.69 -4.26 1.48
CA ALA A 104 5.62 -2.86 1.07
C ALA A 104 5.17 -2.73 -0.39
N LEU A 105 5.69 -3.58 -1.28
CA LEU A 105 5.34 -3.61 -2.69
C LEU A 105 3.84 -3.86 -2.92
N ARG A 106 3.29 -4.92 -2.32
CA ARG A 106 1.87 -5.30 -2.50
C ARG A 106 0.91 -4.29 -1.88
N THR A 107 1.25 -3.75 -0.70
CA THR A 107 0.46 -2.68 -0.06
C THR A 107 0.43 -1.43 -0.95
N ALA A 108 1.59 -0.98 -1.43
CA ALA A 108 1.69 0.18 -2.30
C ALA A 108 0.99 -0.05 -3.65
N GLY A 109 0.99 -1.28 -4.17
CA GLY A 109 0.26 -1.66 -5.38
C GLY A 109 -1.25 -1.51 -5.23
N GLY A 110 -1.83 -1.96 -4.11
CA GLY A 110 -3.25 -1.74 -3.79
C GLY A 110 -3.60 -0.26 -3.63
N SER A 111 -2.76 0.50 -2.93
CA SER A 111 -2.90 1.96 -2.81
C SER A 111 -2.78 2.69 -4.16
N LEU A 112 -1.92 2.21 -5.06
CA LEU A 112 -1.82 2.78 -6.40
C LEU A 112 -3.11 2.54 -7.19
N MET A 113 -3.74 1.35 -7.07
CA MET A 113 -5.02 1.09 -7.73
C MET A 113 -6.11 2.09 -7.30
N SER A 114 -6.24 2.33 -6.00
CA SER A 114 -7.24 3.28 -5.50
C SER A 114 -6.95 4.71 -5.97
N SER A 115 -5.67 5.12 -5.97
CA SER A 115 -5.24 6.39 -6.55
C SER A 115 -5.55 6.51 -8.05
N ILE A 116 -5.36 5.44 -8.83
CA ILE A 116 -5.70 5.41 -10.26
C ILE A 116 -7.21 5.53 -10.46
N LEU A 117 -8.03 4.86 -9.64
CA LEU A 117 -9.49 5.01 -9.74
C LEU A 117 -9.96 6.44 -9.46
N VAL A 118 -9.26 7.18 -8.58
CA VAL A 118 -9.63 8.54 -8.18
C VAL A 118 -9.08 9.63 -9.10
N PHE A 119 -7.84 9.46 -9.58
CA PHE A 119 -7.09 10.46 -10.34
C PHE A 119 -6.61 9.97 -11.71
N GLY A 120 -6.99 8.77 -12.16
CA GLY A 120 -6.66 8.28 -13.49
C GLY A 120 -7.37 9.07 -14.61
N GLY A 121 -7.13 8.67 -15.85
CA GLY A 121 -7.80 9.29 -17.01
C GLY A 121 -7.50 10.78 -17.14
N SER A 122 -8.55 11.61 -17.23
CA SER A 122 -8.44 13.07 -17.43
C SER A 122 -7.77 13.80 -16.25
N ASP A 123 -7.93 13.29 -15.04
CA ASP A 123 -7.49 13.97 -13.81
C ASP A 123 -6.02 13.61 -13.46
N LYS A 124 -5.37 12.74 -14.26
CA LYS A 124 -3.98 12.27 -14.04
C LYS A 124 -2.96 13.40 -14.00
N GLY A 125 -3.20 14.46 -14.77
CA GLY A 125 -2.35 15.65 -14.81
C GLY A 125 -2.50 16.59 -13.61
N GLU A 126 -3.51 16.38 -12.75
CA GLU A 126 -3.77 17.21 -11.56
C GLU A 126 -2.89 16.82 -10.37
N VAL A 127 -2.40 15.57 -10.33
CA VAL A 127 -1.53 15.06 -9.26
C VAL A 127 -0.12 15.62 -9.42
N ARG A 128 0.25 16.56 -8.55
CA ARG A 128 1.56 17.25 -8.55
C ARG A 128 2.36 17.07 -7.28
N GLU A 129 1.68 16.81 -6.17
CA GLU A 129 2.30 16.79 -4.84
C GLU A 129 1.71 15.70 -3.95
N CYS A 130 2.58 15.05 -3.20
CA CYS A 130 2.19 14.10 -2.17
C CYS A 130 2.81 14.42 -0.81
N VAL A 131 2.06 14.10 0.24
CA VAL A 131 2.56 14.03 1.62
C VAL A 131 2.60 12.58 2.05
N VAL A 132 3.67 12.18 2.72
CA VAL A 132 3.77 10.85 3.34
C VAL A 132 4.14 10.95 4.81
N PHE A 133 3.34 10.34 5.67
CA PHE A 133 3.63 10.19 7.09
C PHE A 133 4.35 8.88 7.33
N GLY A 134 5.53 8.96 7.92
CA GLY A 134 6.42 7.83 8.18
C GLY A 134 7.59 7.76 7.18
N ASP A 135 8.73 7.32 7.67
CA ASP A 135 10.02 7.22 6.97
C ASP A 135 10.42 5.78 6.61
N GLY A 136 9.55 4.81 6.84
CA GLY A 136 9.82 3.40 6.57
C GLY A 136 9.61 2.97 5.12
N MET A 137 9.89 1.69 4.83
CA MET A 137 9.79 1.15 3.47
C MET A 137 8.36 1.20 2.87
N GLN A 138 7.31 1.14 3.70
CA GLN A 138 5.94 1.34 3.21
C GLN A 138 5.82 2.70 2.50
N SER A 139 6.26 3.77 3.14
CA SER A 139 6.27 5.12 2.58
C SER A 139 7.10 5.22 1.30
N VAL A 140 8.30 4.62 1.30
CA VAL A 140 9.20 4.62 0.13
C VAL A 140 8.52 3.95 -1.08
N PHE A 141 7.93 2.76 -0.90
CA PHE A 141 7.25 2.04 -1.98
C PHE A 141 5.99 2.74 -2.47
N HIS A 142 5.22 3.39 -1.57
CA HIS A 142 4.06 4.19 -1.97
C HIS A 142 4.50 5.34 -2.88
N VAL A 143 5.49 6.13 -2.47
CA VAL A 143 6.00 7.24 -3.30
C VAL A 143 6.58 6.71 -4.62
N TRP A 144 7.39 5.65 -4.58
CA TRP A 144 8.01 5.07 -5.77
C TRP A 144 7.00 4.63 -6.82
N LEU A 145 5.99 3.82 -6.45
CA LEU A 145 4.99 3.35 -7.42
C LEU A 145 4.14 4.49 -7.97
N HIS A 146 3.82 5.50 -7.15
CA HIS A 146 3.06 6.66 -7.61
C HIS A 146 3.88 7.57 -8.54
N LEU A 147 5.20 7.71 -8.32
CA LEU A 147 6.10 8.40 -9.26
C LEU A 147 6.16 7.71 -10.63
N ARG A 148 6.08 6.37 -10.67
CA ARG A 148 6.06 5.62 -11.94
C ARG A 148 4.77 5.84 -12.73
N TYR A 149 3.64 6.05 -12.06
CA TYR A 149 2.34 6.22 -12.73
C TYR A 149 1.98 7.69 -13.00
N PHE A 150 2.10 8.55 -12.00
CA PHE A 150 1.73 9.96 -12.06
C PHE A 150 2.93 10.80 -12.51
N ALA A 151 3.15 10.92 -13.83
CA ALA A 151 4.25 11.71 -14.39
C ALA A 151 4.26 13.20 -13.95
N GLY A 152 3.11 13.72 -13.47
CA GLY A 152 3.00 15.07 -12.91
C GLY A 152 3.48 15.21 -11.46
N LEU A 153 3.64 14.10 -10.71
CA LEU A 153 4.03 14.10 -9.31
C LEU A 153 5.51 14.49 -9.18
N GLN A 154 5.77 15.66 -8.61
CA GLN A 154 7.11 16.27 -8.58
C GLN A 154 7.51 16.80 -7.21
N ARG A 155 6.57 16.97 -6.27
CA ARG A 155 6.85 17.48 -4.92
C ARG A 155 6.47 16.44 -3.88
N ILE A 156 7.45 16.06 -3.06
CA ILE A 156 7.28 15.06 -2.01
C ILE A 156 7.60 15.72 -0.68
N THR A 157 6.65 15.68 0.25
CA THR A 157 6.90 16.05 1.66
C THR A 157 6.83 14.81 2.53
N VAL A 158 7.94 14.45 3.17
CA VAL A 158 8.02 13.35 4.13
C VAL A 158 7.86 13.91 5.54
N VAL A 159 6.88 13.43 6.29
CA VAL A 159 6.61 13.81 7.68
C VAL A 159 7.14 12.71 8.60
N VAL A 160 8.05 13.07 9.50
CA VAL A 160 8.73 12.12 10.40
C VAL A 160 8.48 12.42 11.87
N GLY A 161 8.65 11.44 12.74
CA GLY A 161 8.50 11.64 14.19
C GLY A 161 7.04 11.78 14.66
N SER A 162 6.07 11.16 13.99
CA SER A 162 4.66 11.23 14.43
C SER A 162 4.40 10.65 15.81
N HIS A 163 5.24 9.73 16.29
CA HIS A 163 5.12 9.07 17.60
C HIS A 163 6.14 9.57 18.64
N ARG A 164 7.05 10.47 18.27
CA ARG A 164 8.11 10.99 19.15
C ARG A 164 8.69 12.28 18.61
N THR A 165 9.15 13.15 19.50
CA THR A 165 9.94 14.31 19.10
C THR A 165 11.25 13.87 18.44
N VAL A 166 11.59 14.51 17.32
CA VAL A 166 12.82 14.28 16.57
C VAL A 166 13.64 15.57 16.52
N SER A 167 14.96 15.47 16.68
CA SER A 167 15.85 16.62 16.52
C SER A 167 15.99 17.01 15.04
N PRO A 168 16.41 18.25 14.71
CA PRO A 168 16.67 18.66 13.33
C PRO A 168 17.65 17.73 12.60
N GLU A 169 18.71 17.30 13.28
CA GLU A 169 19.70 16.35 12.75
C GLU A 169 19.06 14.98 12.40
N GLN A 170 18.17 14.48 13.26
CA GLN A 170 17.43 13.24 12.99
C GLN A 170 16.44 13.38 11.83
N VAL A 171 15.84 14.55 11.64
CA VAL A 171 14.98 14.83 10.49
C VAL A 171 15.80 14.78 9.19
N GLU A 172 17.00 15.37 9.20
CA GLU A 172 17.92 15.35 8.07
C GLU A 172 18.42 13.93 7.75
N GLU A 173 18.88 13.17 8.76
CA GLU A 173 19.32 11.78 8.61
C GLU A 173 18.23 10.90 8.01
N LYS A 174 17.02 10.96 8.57
CA LYS A 174 15.84 10.22 8.06
C LYS A 174 15.49 10.64 6.63
N GLY A 175 15.55 11.94 6.35
CA GLY A 175 15.33 12.46 5.00
C GLY A 175 16.37 11.94 4.00
N ALA A 176 17.65 11.91 4.37
CA ALA A 176 18.71 11.38 3.53
C ALA A 176 18.54 9.87 3.28
N GLN A 177 18.22 9.09 4.31
CA GLN A 177 17.96 7.66 4.18
C GLN A 177 16.76 7.37 3.27
N PHE A 178 15.65 8.08 3.48
CA PHE A 178 14.47 7.96 2.63
C PHE A 178 14.80 8.27 1.16
N ARG A 179 15.54 9.37 0.93
CA ARG A 179 15.97 9.78 -0.42
C ARG A 179 16.80 8.68 -1.08
N SER A 180 17.80 8.14 -0.37
CA SER A 180 18.65 7.07 -0.89
C SER A 180 17.83 5.85 -1.32
N HIS A 181 16.94 5.35 -0.45
CA HIS A 181 16.10 4.20 -0.78
C HIS A 181 15.17 4.47 -1.98
N LEU A 182 14.58 5.67 -2.04
CA LEU A 182 13.71 6.05 -3.16
C LEU A 182 14.50 6.16 -4.47
N GLU A 183 15.67 6.78 -4.46
CA GLU A 183 16.55 6.90 -5.63
C GLU A 183 17.00 5.53 -6.13
N ASP A 184 17.33 4.60 -5.25
CA ASP A 184 17.76 3.25 -5.64
C ASP A 184 16.61 2.47 -6.33
N LEU A 185 15.37 2.62 -5.85
CA LEU A 185 14.18 2.06 -6.53
C LEU A 185 13.88 2.77 -7.86
N CYS A 186 14.08 4.08 -7.95
CA CYS A 186 13.89 4.82 -9.20
C CYS A 186 14.93 4.41 -10.27
N LYS A 187 16.20 4.23 -9.88
CA LYS A 187 17.28 3.79 -10.78
C LYS A 187 17.07 2.38 -11.32
N THR A 188 16.44 1.51 -10.54
CA THR A 188 16.18 0.12 -10.92
C THR A 188 14.93 -0.04 -11.78
N SER A 189 14.10 0.99 -11.92
CA SER A 189 12.86 0.92 -12.70
C SER A 189 13.16 0.97 -14.21
N PRO A 190 12.47 0.16 -15.05
CA PRO A 190 12.66 0.17 -16.50
C PRO A 190 12.16 1.47 -17.15
N GLU A 191 11.22 2.17 -16.51
CA GLU A 191 10.66 3.43 -16.96
C GLU A 191 11.33 4.61 -16.25
N ALA A 192 11.71 5.64 -17.00
CA ALA A 192 12.27 6.86 -16.41
C ALA A 192 11.21 7.58 -15.56
N THR A 193 11.48 7.76 -14.28
CA THR A 193 10.68 8.61 -13.40
C THR A 193 10.96 10.08 -13.66
N ALA A 194 9.93 10.92 -13.66
CA ALA A 194 10.10 12.37 -13.76
C ALA A 194 11.00 12.92 -12.64
N SER A 195 11.62 14.09 -12.86
CA SER A 195 12.37 14.78 -11.80
C SER A 195 11.43 15.19 -10.67
N TRP A 196 11.85 14.94 -9.43
CA TRP A 196 11.12 15.26 -8.23
C TRP A 196 12.00 15.99 -7.22
N THR A 197 11.37 16.76 -6.35
CA THR A 197 11.99 17.39 -5.18
C THR A 197 11.39 16.80 -3.92
N MET A 198 12.22 16.66 -2.90
CA MET A 198 11.79 16.09 -1.63
C MET A 198 12.28 16.95 -0.46
N ARG A 199 11.34 17.29 0.42
CA ARG A 199 11.63 17.87 1.74
C ARG A 199 11.17 16.93 2.85
N CYS A 200 11.87 16.97 3.97
CA CYS A 200 11.55 16.20 5.17
C CYS A 200 11.23 17.18 6.30
N ILE A 201 10.10 17.00 6.99
CA ILE A 201 9.66 17.87 8.08
C ILE A 201 9.27 17.05 9.32
N PRO A 202 9.49 17.56 10.54
CA PRO A 202 9.01 16.91 11.75
C PRO A 202 7.49 17.06 11.89
N ALA A 203 6.82 16.02 12.38
CA ALA A 203 5.38 16.04 12.65
C ALA A 203 4.98 17.12 13.67
N GLN A 204 5.92 17.59 14.49
CA GLN A 204 5.71 18.65 15.48
C GLN A 204 5.53 20.04 14.84
N GLN A 205 5.98 20.26 13.60
CA GLN A 205 5.76 21.51 12.87
C GLN A 205 4.38 21.51 12.21
N GLN A 206 3.35 21.69 13.05
CA GLN A 206 1.94 21.59 12.66
C GLN A 206 1.54 22.50 11.49
N GLU A 207 2.06 23.73 11.43
CA GLU A 207 1.76 24.64 10.31
C GLU A 207 2.38 24.16 8.99
N GLU A 208 3.60 23.62 9.02
CA GLU A 208 4.22 23.04 7.81
C GLU A 208 3.49 21.79 7.33
N VAL A 209 3.05 20.95 8.28
CA VAL A 209 2.22 19.76 8.01
C VAL A 209 0.88 20.18 7.39
N LYS A 210 0.22 21.20 7.94
CA LYS A 210 -1.02 21.77 7.40
C LYS A 210 -0.84 22.26 5.97
N VAL A 211 0.19 23.07 5.72
CA VAL A 211 0.49 23.59 4.37
C VAL A 211 0.71 22.44 3.39
N ALA A 212 1.50 21.41 3.77
CA ALA A 212 1.76 20.26 2.92
C ALA A 212 0.50 19.44 2.62
N LEU A 213 -0.35 19.23 3.64
CA LEU A 213 -1.63 18.55 3.49
C LEU A 213 -2.57 19.33 2.57
N GLN A 214 -2.58 20.65 2.65
CA GLN A 214 -3.43 21.51 1.81
C GLN A 214 -2.97 21.56 0.35
N SER A 215 -1.66 21.51 0.08
CA SER A 215 -1.09 21.55 -1.28
C SER A 215 -1.10 20.20 -2.03
N SER A 216 -1.14 19.08 -1.31
CA SER A 216 -1.04 17.74 -1.89
C SER A 216 -2.35 17.17 -2.42
N GLN A 217 -2.28 16.35 -3.47
CA GLN A 217 -3.43 15.58 -3.98
C GLN A 217 -3.43 14.16 -3.40
N LEU A 218 -2.23 13.63 -3.09
CA LEU A 218 -2.04 12.30 -2.51
C LEU A 218 -1.50 12.42 -1.09
N ILE A 219 -2.10 11.70 -0.16
CA ILE A 219 -1.66 11.62 1.24
C ILE A 219 -1.46 10.15 1.58
N PHE A 220 -0.28 9.77 2.04
CA PHE A 220 0.04 8.42 2.46
C PHE A 220 0.23 8.39 3.98
N THR A 221 -0.51 7.55 4.70
CA THR A 221 -0.30 7.34 6.14
C THR A 221 0.25 5.94 6.36
N CYS A 222 1.53 5.86 6.70
CA CYS A 222 2.30 4.62 6.80
C CYS A 222 2.90 4.46 8.20
N THR A 223 2.17 4.89 9.23
CA THR A 223 2.64 4.93 10.62
C THR A 223 1.82 3.99 11.51
N PRO A 224 2.45 3.29 12.46
CA PRO A 224 1.73 2.52 13.48
C PRO A 224 1.15 3.45 14.58
N SER A 225 0.55 4.58 14.20
CA SER A 225 0.03 5.57 15.14
C SER A 225 -1.17 5.03 15.92
N THR A 226 -1.31 5.44 17.18
CA THR A 226 -2.49 5.18 18.02
C THR A 226 -3.44 6.38 18.10
N GLN A 227 -3.08 7.49 17.46
CA GLN A 227 -3.86 8.72 17.42
C GLN A 227 -3.81 9.36 16.01
N PRO A 228 -4.86 10.09 15.60
CA PRO A 228 -4.89 10.78 14.31
C PRO A 228 -3.63 11.61 14.06
N LEU A 229 -3.10 11.54 12.83
CA LEU A 229 -1.83 12.18 12.47
C LEU A 229 -1.92 13.70 12.25
N PHE A 230 -3.12 14.19 11.99
CA PHE A 230 -3.42 15.59 11.74
C PHE A 230 -4.90 15.86 12.06
N PRO A 231 -5.31 17.09 12.39
CA PRO A 231 -6.72 17.45 12.56
C PRO A 231 -7.52 17.41 11.25
N HIS A 232 -8.82 17.09 11.31
CA HIS A 232 -9.69 17.04 10.12
C HIS A 232 -9.74 18.40 9.39
N GLU A 233 -9.70 19.48 10.15
CA GLU A 233 -9.77 20.88 9.73
C GLU A 233 -8.65 21.26 8.75
N TYR A 234 -7.53 20.53 8.77
CA TYR A 234 -6.42 20.80 7.85
C TYR A 234 -6.81 20.52 6.40
N LEU A 235 -7.83 19.70 6.16
CA LEU A 235 -8.32 19.35 4.83
C LEU A 235 -9.65 20.03 4.44
N SER A 236 -10.34 20.68 5.38
CA SER A 236 -11.69 21.23 5.16
C SER A 236 -11.77 22.36 4.14
N ASP A 237 -10.73 23.20 4.03
CA ASP A 237 -10.70 24.38 3.14
C ASP A 237 -10.06 24.10 1.77
N CYS A 238 -9.88 22.84 1.40
CA CYS A 238 -9.11 22.48 0.22
C CYS A 238 -9.95 22.56 -1.06
N LYS A 239 -9.51 23.37 -2.03
CA LYS A 239 -10.19 23.50 -3.34
C LYS A 239 -9.93 22.34 -4.30
N GLN A 240 -8.97 21.47 -3.99
CA GLN A 240 -8.58 20.35 -4.82
C GLN A 240 -9.09 19.04 -4.22
N ARG A 241 -9.42 18.08 -5.09
CA ARG A 241 -9.67 16.71 -4.68
C ARG A 241 -8.42 16.12 -4.02
N LYS A 242 -8.62 15.31 -2.99
CA LYS A 242 -7.56 14.57 -2.30
C LYS A 242 -7.90 13.09 -2.19
N HIS A 243 -6.87 12.27 -2.20
CA HIS A 243 -6.96 10.85 -1.91
C HIS A 243 -5.94 10.46 -0.85
N ILE A 244 -6.41 9.76 0.18
CA ILE A 244 -5.60 9.28 1.30
C ILE A 244 -5.46 7.77 1.19
N CYS A 245 -4.25 7.24 1.12
CA CYS A 245 -4.01 5.80 1.31
C CYS A 245 -3.48 5.57 2.73
N ALA A 246 -4.29 4.94 3.57
CA ALA A 246 -4.02 4.73 4.98
C ALA A 246 -3.73 3.26 5.29
N VAL A 247 -2.47 2.95 5.57
CA VAL A 247 -1.95 1.57 5.61
C VAL A 247 -1.17 1.25 6.88
N GLY A 248 -0.83 2.24 7.70
CA GLY A 248 -0.04 2.04 8.92
C GLY A 248 -0.84 1.51 10.11
N SER A 249 -2.15 1.75 10.15
CA SER A 249 -3.05 1.31 11.22
C SER A 249 -3.72 -0.04 10.92
N TYR A 250 -3.16 -1.13 11.45
CA TYR A 250 -3.60 -2.52 11.20
C TYR A 250 -3.96 -3.28 12.49
N LYS A 251 -4.21 -2.56 13.59
CA LYS A 251 -4.71 -3.11 14.86
C LYS A 251 -5.84 -2.24 15.40
N PRO A 252 -6.78 -2.78 16.19
CA PRO A 252 -7.89 -2.02 16.76
C PRO A 252 -7.47 -0.80 17.59
N SER A 253 -6.30 -0.85 18.24
CA SER A 253 -5.75 0.25 19.02
C SER A 253 -5.02 1.30 18.19
N MET A 254 -4.78 1.06 16.91
CA MET A 254 -4.11 1.98 16.01
C MET A 254 -5.11 2.90 15.29
N CYS A 255 -4.75 4.16 15.13
CA CYS A 255 -5.56 5.15 14.45
C CYS A 255 -4.65 6.18 13.80
N GLU A 256 -4.76 6.37 12.48
CA GLU A 256 -4.01 7.40 11.74
C GLU A 256 -4.90 8.55 11.25
N LEU A 257 -6.21 8.30 11.16
CA LEU A 257 -7.17 9.19 10.52
C LEU A 257 -8.13 9.81 11.55
N PRO A 258 -8.46 11.10 11.44
CA PRO A 258 -9.52 11.72 12.25
C PRO A 258 -10.87 11.06 12.03
N ALA A 259 -11.65 10.93 13.10
CA ALA A 259 -12.99 10.34 13.00
C ALA A 259 -13.93 11.15 12.08
N ASP A 260 -13.85 12.48 12.12
CA ASP A 260 -14.66 13.36 11.27
C ASP A 260 -14.31 13.23 9.79
N LEU A 261 -13.04 12.97 9.48
CA LEU A 261 -12.58 12.68 8.12
C LEU A 261 -13.16 11.36 7.62
N VAL A 262 -13.12 10.31 8.46
CA VAL A 262 -13.70 9.00 8.10
C VAL A 262 -15.20 9.12 7.88
N ARG A 263 -15.92 9.84 8.75
CA ARG A 263 -17.36 10.07 8.59
C ARG A 263 -17.68 10.87 7.32
N SER A 264 -16.94 11.93 7.05
CA SER A 264 -17.11 12.73 5.82
C SER A 264 -16.86 11.90 4.56
N ALA A 265 -15.80 11.08 4.53
CA ALA A 265 -15.51 10.19 3.41
C ALA A 265 -16.58 9.10 3.22
N SER A 266 -17.20 8.64 4.33
CA SER A 266 -18.26 7.62 4.32
C SER A 266 -19.58 8.11 3.70
N GLU A 267 -19.79 9.42 3.64
CA GLU A 267 -20.99 10.04 3.05
C GLU A 267 -20.86 10.23 1.54
N ILE A 268 -19.66 10.04 0.99
CA ILE A 268 -19.38 10.18 -0.44
C ILE A 268 -19.42 8.80 -1.08
N ARG A 269 -20.12 8.68 -2.21
CA ARG A 269 -20.15 7.43 -2.97
C ARG A 269 -18.72 6.97 -3.28
N ALA A 270 -18.37 5.79 -2.77
CA ALA A 270 -17.02 5.22 -2.87
C ALA A 270 -15.90 6.19 -2.42
N GLY A 271 -16.22 7.10 -1.49
CA GLY A 271 -15.25 7.97 -0.81
C GLY A 271 -14.47 7.24 0.27
N LEU A 272 -15.00 6.14 0.81
CA LEU A 272 -14.31 5.27 1.77
C LEU A 272 -14.13 3.86 1.19
N MET A 273 -12.97 3.64 0.59
CA MET A 273 -12.55 2.37 0.00
C MET A 273 -11.77 1.54 1.02
N VAL A 274 -11.93 0.22 0.98
CA VAL A 274 -11.19 -0.72 1.83
C VAL A 274 -10.66 -1.92 1.05
N ASP A 275 -9.63 -2.59 1.57
CA ASP A 275 -9.15 -3.86 1.00
C ASP A 275 -10.12 -5.02 1.24
N SER A 276 -10.61 -5.15 2.47
CA SER A 276 -11.67 -6.08 2.87
C SER A 276 -12.51 -5.45 3.97
N ILE A 277 -13.83 -5.44 3.80
CA ILE A 277 -14.75 -4.92 4.82
C ILE A 277 -14.64 -5.74 6.10
N GLU A 278 -14.57 -7.07 5.98
CA GLU A 278 -14.48 -7.99 7.12
C GLU A 278 -13.17 -7.78 7.92
N ALA A 279 -12.03 -7.71 7.23
CA ALA A 279 -10.75 -7.48 7.87
C ALA A 279 -10.70 -6.08 8.52
N CYS A 280 -11.16 -5.04 7.81
CA CYS A 280 -11.22 -3.69 8.37
C CYS A 280 -12.16 -3.57 9.58
N ALA A 281 -13.30 -4.27 9.59
CA ALA A 281 -14.20 -4.30 10.75
C ALA A 281 -13.57 -4.93 12.00
N SER A 282 -12.54 -5.77 11.81
CA SER A 282 -11.82 -6.44 12.89
C SER A 282 -10.52 -5.73 13.28
N GLU A 283 -9.81 -5.11 12.33
CA GLU A 283 -8.44 -4.65 12.52
C GLU A 283 -8.25 -3.13 12.36
N ALA A 284 -9.12 -2.43 11.61
CA ALA A 284 -8.97 -1.00 11.33
C ALA A 284 -9.54 -0.15 12.48
N GLY A 285 -8.70 0.16 13.48
CA GLY A 285 -9.09 0.98 14.63
C GLY A 285 -9.68 2.34 14.24
N CYS A 286 -9.08 3.06 13.30
CA CYS A 286 -9.60 4.36 12.84
C CYS A 286 -11.02 4.29 12.25
N LEU A 287 -11.39 3.19 11.57
CA LEU A 287 -12.72 3.04 11.00
C LEU A 287 -13.73 2.60 12.04
N THR A 288 -13.37 1.59 12.84
CA THR A 288 -14.26 1.01 13.87
C THR A 288 -14.58 2.02 14.96
N GLN A 289 -13.62 2.84 15.39
CA GLN A 289 -13.82 3.91 16.36
C GLN A 289 -14.68 5.07 15.81
N ALA A 290 -14.65 5.33 14.50
CA ALA A 290 -15.36 6.44 13.88
C ALA A 290 -16.80 6.11 13.46
N LEU A 291 -17.04 4.89 12.97
CA LEU A 291 -18.31 4.45 12.38
C LEU A 291 -19.03 3.36 13.20
N GLY A 292 -18.31 2.57 13.99
CA GLY A 292 -18.82 1.28 14.48
C GLY A 292 -18.86 0.21 13.38
N GLN A 293 -19.07 -1.05 13.75
CA GLN A 293 -18.99 -2.17 12.80
C GLN A 293 -20.13 -2.19 11.77
N GLU A 294 -21.36 -1.86 12.16
CA GLU A 294 -22.53 -1.91 11.26
C GLU A 294 -22.42 -0.84 10.16
N ARG A 295 -22.25 0.43 10.55
CA ARG A 295 -22.10 1.53 9.58
C ARG A 295 -20.88 1.37 8.68
N LEU A 296 -19.78 0.77 9.17
CA LEU A 296 -18.61 0.44 8.35
C LEU A 296 -19.00 -0.50 7.19
N LYS A 297 -19.77 -1.57 7.47
CA LYS A 297 -20.21 -2.52 6.44
C LYS A 297 -21.12 -1.88 5.40
N GLU A 298 -21.90 -0.88 5.78
CA GLU A 298 -22.82 -0.16 4.90
C GLU A 298 -22.12 0.92 4.07
N SER A 299 -21.16 1.63 4.66
CA SER A 299 -20.56 2.83 4.06
C SER A 299 -19.26 2.57 3.29
N CYS A 300 -18.53 1.50 3.63
CA CYS A 300 -17.29 1.15 2.95
C CYS A 300 -17.55 0.44 1.62
N VAL A 301 -16.70 0.69 0.63
CA VAL A 301 -16.68 -0.04 -0.63
C VAL A 301 -15.39 -0.85 -0.73
N GLU A 302 -15.49 -2.16 -0.93
CA GLU A 302 -14.30 -2.97 -1.20
C GLU A 302 -13.71 -2.59 -2.55
N LEU A 303 -12.39 -2.44 -2.59
CA LEU A 303 -11.66 -2.08 -3.80
C LEU A 303 -11.96 -3.06 -4.94
N SER A 304 -12.14 -4.35 -4.63
CA SER A 304 -12.52 -5.40 -5.58
C SER A 304 -13.76 -5.06 -6.43
N LYS A 305 -14.75 -4.36 -5.85
CA LYS A 305 -15.98 -3.96 -6.55
C LYS A 305 -15.76 -2.84 -7.57
N LEU A 306 -14.61 -2.16 -7.51
CA LEU A 306 -14.26 -1.03 -8.36
C LEU A 306 -13.20 -1.40 -9.42
N LEU A 307 -12.63 -2.60 -9.35
CA LEU A 307 -11.59 -3.05 -10.27
C LEU A 307 -12.19 -3.69 -11.53
N PRO A 308 -11.55 -3.53 -12.70
CA PRO A 308 -11.92 -4.29 -13.88
C PRO A 308 -11.69 -5.80 -13.64
N PRO A 309 -12.48 -6.69 -14.27
CA PRO A 309 -12.30 -8.13 -14.11
C PRO A 309 -10.96 -8.59 -14.67
N VAL A 310 -10.42 -9.65 -14.07
CA VAL A 310 -9.28 -10.40 -14.60
C VAL A 310 -9.84 -11.55 -15.45
N GLU A 311 -9.78 -11.40 -16.77
CA GLU A 311 -10.23 -12.42 -17.73
C GLU A 311 -9.13 -13.48 -17.93
N GLU A 312 -9.50 -14.75 -18.14
CA GLU A 312 -8.55 -15.83 -18.40
C GLU A 312 -7.71 -15.61 -19.67
N GLU A 313 -8.27 -14.94 -20.69
CA GLU A 313 -7.60 -14.66 -21.97
C GLU A 313 -6.95 -13.26 -22.05
N GLY A 314 -7.09 -12.44 -21.00
CA GLY A 314 -6.54 -11.09 -20.97
C GLY A 314 -5.03 -11.07 -20.75
N HIS A 315 -4.30 -10.29 -21.55
CA HIS A 315 -2.86 -10.10 -21.32
C HIS A 315 -2.60 -9.21 -20.11
N GLU A 316 -1.77 -9.69 -19.19
CA GLU A 316 -1.28 -8.96 -18.02
C GLU A 316 -0.70 -7.57 -18.36
N SER A 317 -0.12 -7.42 -19.55
CA SER A 317 0.43 -6.15 -20.05
C SER A 317 -0.60 -5.04 -20.18
N ASP A 318 -1.88 -5.39 -20.30
CA ASP A 318 -2.94 -4.45 -20.66
C ASP A 318 -3.79 -4.05 -19.44
N TYR A 319 -3.55 -4.66 -18.28
CA TYR A 319 -4.34 -4.44 -17.08
C TYR A 319 -4.31 -2.98 -16.61
N LEU A 320 -3.15 -2.30 -16.73
CA LEU A 320 -3.05 -0.87 -16.44
C LEU A 320 -4.03 -0.05 -17.30
N ALA A 321 -4.11 -0.31 -18.60
CA ALA A 321 -5.02 0.37 -19.51
C ALA A 321 -6.49 0.05 -19.23
N LYS A 322 -6.80 -1.19 -18.81
CA LYS A 322 -8.14 -1.57 -18.33
C LYS A 322 -8.52 -0.75 -17.09
N LEU A 323 -7.60 -0.60 -16.13
CA LEU A 323 -7.83 0.18 -14.92
C LEU A 323 -8.00 1.68 -15.21
N GLU A 324 -7.24 2.24 -16.15
CA GLU A 324 -7.41 3.65 -16.57
C GLU A 324 -8.77 3.91 -17.24
N ARG A 325 -9.28 2.94 -17.99
CA ARG A 325 -10.64 3.00 -18.56
C ARG A 325 -11.71 2.96 -17.48
N GLN A 326 -11.57 2.02 -16.54
CA GLN A 326 -12.46 1.92 -15.37
C GLN A 326 -12.46 3.22 -14.54
N ALA A 327 -11.28 3.83 -14.35
CA ALA A 327 -11.13 5.11 -13.67
C ALA A 327 -11.84 6.26 -14.41
N SER A 328 -11.86 6.24 -15.74
CA SER A 328 -12.54 7.27 -16.54
C SER A 328 -14.07 7.16 -16.42
N GLU A 329 -14.60 5.94 -16.39
CA GLU A 329 -16.02 5.68 -16.16
C GLU A 329 -16.43 6.04 -14.72
N PHE A 330 -15.57 5.76 -13.74
CA PHE A 330 -15.78 6.09 -12.35
C PHE A 330 -15.62 7.59 -12.04
N GLY A 331 -14.65 8.26 -12.66
CA GLY A 331 -14.42 9.70 -12.54
C GLY A 331 -15.46 10.56 -13.25
N GLY A 332 -16.09 10.03 -14.31
CA GLY A 332 -17.14 10.67 -15.09
C GLY A 332 -18.53 10.71 -14.42
N GLY A 333 -18.79 9.87 -13.41
CA GLY A 333 -20.12 9.82 -12.75
C GLY A 333 -20.17 9.23 -11.32
N GLY A 334 -19.03 8.87 -10.72
CA GLY A 334 -19.00 8.11 -9.45
C GLY A 334 -18.69 8.92 -8.18
N VAL A 335 -17.82 9.93 -8.28
CA VAL A 335 -17.37 10.74 -7.12
C VAL A 335 -17.60 12.24 -7.33
N ALA A 336 -17.80 12.69 -8.58
CA ALA A 336 -17.59 14.08 -8.99
C ALA A 336 -18.85 14.91 -9.26
N GLU A 337 -20.05 14.32 -9.30
CA GLU A 337 -21.26 15.05 -9.72
C GLU A 337 -22.06 15.69 -8.58
N GLU A 338 -21.95 15.23 -7.32
CA GLU A 338 -22.86 15.73 -6.27
C GLU A 338 -22.44 17.06 -5.62
N LYS A 339 -21.15 17.43 -5.68
CA LYS A 339 -20.64 18.75 -5.28
C LYS A 339 -19.43 19.03 -6.17
N GLY A 340 -19.33 20.22 -6.78
CA GLY A 340 -18.25 20.55 -7.72
C GLY A 340 -16.87 20.08 -7.23
N LYS A 341 -16.02 19.58 -8.14
CA LYS A 341 -14.82 18.75 -7.88
C LYS A 341 -13.88 19.15 -6.70
N GLY A 342 -13.96 20.36 -6.16
CA GLY A 342 -13.15 20.82 -5.03
C GLY A 342 -13.70 20.42 -3.65
N GLY A 343 -12.82 20.11 -2.70
CA GLY A 343 -13.18 19.81 -1.32
C GLY A 343 -13.46 18.34 -1.01
N ILE A 344 -13.40 17.45 -2.01
CA ILE A 344 -13.62 16.01 -1.81
C ILE A 344 -12.34 15.35 -1.30
N VAL A 345 -12.43 14.70 -0.14
CA VAL A 345 -11.38 13.84 0.42
C VAL A 345 -11.88 12.39 0.39
N SER A 346 -11.22 11.56 -0.41
CA SER A 346 -11.46 10.12 -0.44
C SER A 346 -10.35 9.38 0.31
N VAL A 347 -10.65 8.19 0.81
CA VAL A 347 -9.77 7.36 1.63
C VAL A 347 -9.79 5.95 1.10
N PHE A 348 -8.61 5.37 0.90
CA PHE A 348 -8.39 3.94 0.83
C PHE A 348 -7.72 3.46 2.12
N LYS A 349 -8.42 2.65 2.91
CA LYS A 349 -7.88 2.01 4.10
C LYS A 349 -7.52 0.56 3.80
N SER A 350 -6.27 0.19 4.06
CA SER A 350 -5.83 -1.20 4.01
C SER A 350 -5.30 -1.67 5.36
N VAL A 351 -5.65 -2.88 5.76
CA VAL A 351 -5.05 -3.61 6.89
C VAL A 351 -4.14 -4.75 6.43
N GLY A 352 -4.20 -5.08 5.13
CA GLY A 352 -3.37 -6.08 4.48
C GLY A 352 -3.98 -7.47 4.60
N VAL A 353 -4.49 -8.00 3.49
CA VAL A 353 -5.05 -9.35 3.41
C VAL A 353 -3.99 -10.32 2.89
N GLY A 354 -3.89 -11.51 3.49
CA GLY A 354 -2.87 -12.51 3.13
C GLY A 354 -2.85 -12.90 1.66
N LEU A 355 -4.00 -12.79 0.97
CA LEU A 355 -4.13 -13.03 -0.48
C LEU A 355 -3.21 -12.14 -1.32
N GLN A 356 -2.97 -10.89 -0.88
CA GLN A 356 -2.06 -9.99 -1.58
C GLN A 356 -0.60 -10.46 -1.50
N ASP A 357 -0.22 -11.08 -0.37
CA ASP A 357 1.10 -11.68 -0.21
C ASP A 357 1.27 -12.92 -1.11
N VAL A 358 0.21 -13.70 -1.33
CA VAL A 358 0.21 -14.84 -2.26
C VAL A 358 0.51 -14.37 -3.68
N GLU A 359 -0.27 -13.44 -4.22
CA GLU A 359 -0.13 -13.04 -5.63
C GLU A 359 1.14 -12.25 -5.91
N VAL A 360 1.62 -11.43 -4.96
CA VAL A 360 2.91 -10.74 -5.17
C VAL A 360 4.08 -11.73 -5.15
N THR A 361 3.99 -12.80 -4.35
CA THR A 361 5.02 -13.85 -4.33
C THR A 361 5.04 -14.61 -5.65
N LYS A 362 3.87 -15.00 -6.16
CA LYS A 362 3.73 -15.66 -7.46
C LYS A 362 4.27 -14.79 -8.59
N LEU A 363 3.98 -13.48 -8.55
CA LEU A 363 4.54 -12.51 -9.50
C LEU A 363 6.07 -12.48 -9.46
N VAL A 364 6.66 -12.39 -8.26
CA VAL A 364 8.13 -12.38 -8.07
C VAL A 364 8.76 -13.67 -8.58
N VAL A 365 8.17 -14.83 -8.26
CA VAL A 365 8.62 -16.14 -8.76
C VAL A 365 8.59 -16.19 -10.29
N ARG A 366 7.50 -15.72 -10.90
CA ARG A 366 7.38 -15.69 -12.37
C ARG A 366 8.39 -14.75 -13.02
N LEU A 367 8.68 -13.59 -12.40
CA LEU A 367 9.68 -12.65 -12.88
C LEU A 367 11.13 -13.09 -12.60
N ALA A 368 11.34 -14.05 -11.69
CA ALA A 368 12.66 -14.53 -11.32
C ALA A 368 13.42 -15.13 -12.52
N GLY A 369 12.72 -15.86 -13.40
CA GLY A 369 13.36 -16.51 -14.55
C GLY A 369 14.43 -17.51 -14.09
N ASP A 370 15.70 -17.18 -14.34
CA ASP A 370 16.89 -17.93 -13.93
C ASP A 370 17.48 -17.52 -12.56
N VAL A 371 16.96 -16.43 -11.96
CA VAL A 371 17.42 -15.92 -10.66
C VAL A 371 17.10 -16.90 -9.53
N GLY A 372 18.02 -16.99 -8.56
CA GLY A 372 17.91 -17.83 -7.38
C GLY A 372 18.81 -19.07 -7.42
N THR A 373 18.93 -19.72 -6.27
CA THR A 373 19.77 -20.92 -6.09
C THR A 373 18.89 -22.17 -6.04
N GLU A 374 19.17 -23.15 -6.92
CA GLU A 374 18.55 -24.47 -6.85
C GLU A 374 19.09 -25.26 -5.66
N VAL A 375 18.19 -25.76 -4.83
CA VAL A 375 18.50 -26.60 -3.67
C VAL A 375 17.78 -27.92 -3.84
N ALA A 376 18.56 -29.00 -3.91
CA ALA A 376 18.04 -30.37 -3.86
C ALA A 376 17.56 -30.64 -2.44
N PHE A 377 16.25 -30.87 -2.29
CA PHE A 377 15.63 -31.24 -1.03
C PHE A 377 14.97 -32.61 -1.18
#